data_AF-A0A8X8ZNF2-F1
#
_entry.id   AF-A0A8X8ZNF2-F1
#
_cell.length_a   1.000
_cell.length_b   1.000
_cell.length_c   1.000
_cell.angle_alpha   90.00
_cell.angle_beta   90.00
_cell.angle_gamma   90.00
#
_symmetry.space_group_name_H-M   'P 1'
#
loop_
_entity.id
_entity.type
_entity.pdbx_description
1 polymer ?
#
loop_
_entity_poly.entity_id
_entity_poly.type
_entity_poly.pdbx_seq_one_letter_code
_entity_poly.pdbx_strand_id
1 'polypeptide(L)'
;MAQETHAVSSPVVFTAVKSWLVVEGPKANEAVQFYKAAFGAEELSRVNDPKRKAEQELPLIRSAELKIGSSIFVVSDLSDDSPCVFLITCFLLFLRRSVGVMNVTLFRSSVKSAVSGVFCLETEAVEAAIAQAVGAGAVSDDEVVEGEGACCGGRAGKVKDPYGNVWLICSPANKCGGGVAA
;
A
#
# COMPACT_ATOMS: atom_id res chain seq x y z
N MET A 1 52.14 23.11 -14.68
CA MET A 1 51.11 22.88 -13.64
C MET A 1 49.85 22.47 -14.38
N ALA A 2 49.49 21.18 -14.32
CA ALA A 2 48.30 20.65 -14.99
C ALA A 2 47.06 21.00 -14.15
N GLN A 3 46.05 21.61 -14.78
CA GLN A 3 44.74 21.79 -14.17
C GLN A 3 44.02 20.44 -14.19
N GLU A 4 43.75 19.90 -13.00
CA GLU A 4 42.76 18.83 -12.82
C GLU A 4 41.38 19.39 -13.17
N THR A 5 40.85 18.91 -14.30
CA THR A 5 39.46 19.06 -14.66
C THR A 5 38.61 18.23 -13.71
N HIS A 6 37.96 18.89 -12.75
CA HIS A 6 36.87 18.27 -11.99
C HIS A 6 35.71 17.97 -12.94
N ALA A 7 35.44 16.68 -13.17
CA ALA A 7 34.26 16.23 -13.88
C ALA A 7 33.00 16.64 -13.09
N VAL A 8 32.23 17.57 -13.65
CA VAL A 8 30.93 17.93 -13.11
C VAL A 8 29.97 16.81 -13.48
N SER A 9 29.69 15.94 -12.51
CA SER A 9 28.62 14.92 -12.62
C SER A 9 27.28 15.62 -12.80
N SER A 10 26.53 15.26 -13.84
CA SER A 10 25.17 15.74 -14.02
C SER A 10 24.26 15.29 -12.85
N PRO A 11 23.22 16.07 -12.50
CA PRO A 11 22.31 15.69 -11.43
C PRO A 11 21.48 14.46 -11.82
N VAL A 12 21.35 13.52 -10.89
CA VAL A 12 20.47 12.36 -11.03
C VAL A 12 19.01 12.82 -10.95
N VAL A 13 18.20 12.47 -11.95
CA VAL A 13 16.77 12.80 -12.01
C VAL A 13 15.96 11.53 -11.78
N PHE A 14 15.11 11.54 -10.76
CA PHE A 14 14.13 10.47 -10.53
C PHE A 14 12.85 10.77 -11.32
N THR A 15 12.36 9.79 -12.07
CA THR A 15 11.17 9.95 -12.93
C THR A 15 9.87 9.59 -12.24
N ALA A 16 9.92 8.76 -11.19
CA ALA A 16 8.75 8.31 -10.45
C ALA A 16 9.13 7.83 -9.05
N VAL A 17 8.16 7.89 -8.13
CA VAL A 17 8.16 7.18 -6.86
C VAL A 17 6.87 6.35 -6.83
N LYS A 18 6.99 5.04 -6.63
CA LYS A 18 5.84 4.15 -6.51
C LYS A 18 5.84 3.56 -5.11
N SER A 19 4.69 3.62 -4.44
CA SER A 19 4.50 2.84 -3.22
C SER A 19 4.39 1.37 -3.57
N TRP A 20 5.02 0.51 -2.77
CA TRP A 20 5.02 -0.93 -2.98
C TRP A 20 4.29 -1.62 -1.80
N LEU A 21 3.09 -2.12 -2.08
CA LEU A 21 2.23 -2.84 -1.16
C LEU A 21 2.53 -4.34 -1.21
N VAL A 22 2.98 -4.87 -0.09
CA VAL A 22 3.23 -6.30 0.06
C VAL A 22 2.12 -6.92 0.89
N VAL A 23 1.40 -7.88 0.31
CA VAL A 23 0.30 -8.60 0.95
C VAL A 23 0.70 -10.04 1.28
N GLU A 24 0.04 -10.68 2.23
CA GLU A 24 0.30 -12.10 2.54
C GLU A 24 0.02 -12.96 1.30
N GLY A 25 1.02 -13.76 0.86
CA GLY A 25 0.82 -14.69 -0.26
C GLY A 25 -0.19 -15.78 0.10
N PRO A 26 -1.05 -16.23 -0.83
CA PRO A 26 -1.16 -15.88 -2.25
C PRO A 26 -2.31 -14.88 -2.57
N LYS A 27 -2.43 -13.78 -1.81
CA LYS A 27 -3.59 -12.89 -1.86
C LYS A 27 -3.46 -11.70 -2.82
N ALA A 28 -2.35 -11.53 -3.54
CA ALA A 28 -2.17 -10.38 -4.42
C ALA A 28 -3.22 -10.31 -5.53
N ASN A 29 -3.68 -11.45 -6.05
CA ASN A 29 -4.80 -11.48 -7.00
C ASN A 29 -6.10 -10.93 -6.39
N GLU A 30 -6.43 -11.34 -5.17
CA GLU A 30 -7.60 -10.85 -4.44
C GLU A 30 -7.44 -9.36 -4.11
N ALA A 31 -6.23 -8.92 -3.75
CA ALA A 31 -5.93 -7.52 -3.46
C ALA A 31 -6.14 -6.61 -4.67
N VAL A 32 -5.73 -7.06 -5.85
CA VAL A 32 -6.01 -6.35 -7.10
C VAL A 32 -7.51 -6.19 -7.33
N GLN A 33 -8.30 -7.23 -7.10
CA GLN A 33 -9.76 -7.15 -7.25
C GLN A 33 -10.40 -6.25 -6.19
N PHE A 34 -9.90 -6.31 -4.95
CA PHE A 34 -10.33 -5.42 -3.89
C PHE A 34 -10.12 -3.95 -4.30
N TYR A 35 -8.91 -3.56 -4.72
CA TYR A 35 -8.64 -2.16 -5.07
C TYR A 35 -9.42 -1.67 -6.30
N LYS A 36 -9.68 -2.57 -7.27
CA LYS A 36 -10.60 -2.30 -8.39
C LYS A 36 -12.02 -1.99 -7.89
N ALA A 37 -12.55 -2.84 -7.02
CA ALA A 37 -13.90 -2.68 -6.49
C ALA A 37 -14.02 -1.48 -5.53
N ALA A 38 -13.06 -1.30 -4.62
CA ALA A 38 -13.10 -0.31 -3.55
C ALA A 38 -12.86 1.12 -4.05
N PHE A 39 -11.89 1.31 -4.95
CA PHE A 39 -11.42 2.64 -5.34
C PHE A 39 -11.43 2.88 -6.84
N GLY A 40 -11.97 1.93 -7.62
CA GLY A 40 -11.96 2.04 -9.09
C GLY A 40 -10.56 1.95 -9.68
N ALA A 41 -9.63 1.25 -9.02
CA ALA A 41 -8.25 1.16 -9.49
C ALA A 41 -8.15 0.53 -10.88
N GLU A 42 -7.32 1.09 -11.76
CA GLU A 42 -7.03 0.53 -13.08
C GLU A 42 -5.74 -0.31 -13.02
N GLU A 43 -5.78 -1.53 -13.55
CA GLU A 43 -4.57 -2.37 -13.63
C GLU A 43 -3.80 -2.04 -14.91
N LEU A 44 -2.61 -1.46 -14.74
CA LEU A 44 -1.76 -1.04 -15.86
C LEU A 44 -0.87 -2.17 -16.39
N SER A 45 -0.33 -2.98 -15.48
CA SER A 45 0.55 -4.09 -15.84
C SER A 45 0.58 -5.17 -14.77
N ARG A 46 0.96 -6.38 -15.18
CA ARG A 46 1.04 -7.58 -14.33
C ARG A 46 2.28 -8.39 -14.66
N VAL A 47 2.96 -8.87 -13.63
CA VAL A 47 4.07 -9.82 -13.73
C VAL A 47 3.66 -11.11 -13.03
N ASN A 48 3.54 -12.20 -13.78
CA ASN A 48 3.21 -13.52 -13.24
C ASN A 48 4.48 -14.24 -12.74
N ASP A 49 4.34 -15.09 -11.72
CA ASP A 49 5.45 -15.95 -11.30
C ASP A 49 5.70 -17.04 -12.35
N PRO A 50 6.94 -17.21 -12.84
CA PRO A 50 7.26 -18.26 -13.81
C PRO A 50 7.12 -19.68 -13.23
N LYS A 51 7.19 -19.84 -11.90
CA LYS A 51 7.05 -21.12 -11.20
C LYS A 51 5.58 -21.38 -10.90
N ARG A 52 4.85 -21.99 -11.83
CA ARG A 52 3.49 -22.48 -11.59
C ARG A 52 3.53 -23.57 -10.52
N LYS A 53 2.83 -23.38 -9.39
CA LYS A 53 2.50 -24.49 -8.47
C LYS A 53 1.31 -25.26 -9.06
N ALA A 54 1.44 -26.57 -9.21
CA ALA A 54 0.46 -27.40 -9.90
C ALA A 54 -0.92 -27.43 -9.23
N GLU A 55 -1.00 -27.17 -7.92
CA GLU A 55 -2.26 -27.12 -7.17
C GLU A 55 -2.98 -25.75 -7.12
N GLN A 56 -2.41 -24.68 -7.68
CA GLN A 56 -3.05 -23.35 -7.64
C GLN A 56 -3.85 -23.07 -8.92
N GLU A 57 -5.16 -22.89 -8.79
CA GLU A 57 -6.09 -22.62 -9.91
C GLU A 57 -5.76 -21.31 -10.63
N LEU A 58 -5.29 -20.28 -9.91
CA LEU A 58 -4.87 -19.01 -10.48
C LEU A 58 -3.34 -18.86 -10.43
N PRO A 59 -2.69 -18.41 -11.52
CA PRO A 59 -1.27 -18.10 -11.50
C PRO A 59 -0.96 -17.06 -10.42
N LEU A 60 0.04 -17.35 -9.59
CA LEU A 60 0.57 -16.36 -8.65
C LEU A 60 1.10 -15.17 -9.43
N ILE A 61 0.75 -13.97 -8.97
CA ILE A 61 1.37 -12.76 -9.48
C ILE A 61 2.55 -12.41 -8.61
N ARG A 62 3.69 -12.11 -9.24
CA ARG A 62 4.82 -11.50 -8.56
C ARG A 62 4.47 -10.06 -8.20
N SER A 63 3.86 -9.34 -9.13
CA SER A 63 3.36 -7.98 -8.89
C SER A 63 2.31 -7.55 -9.91
N ALA A 64 1.48 -6.59 -9.51
CA ALA A 64 0.59 -5.85 -10.39
C ALA A 64 0.73 -4.34 -10.11
N GLU A 65 0.81 -3.53 -11.17
CA GLU A 65 0.78 -2.07 -11.05
C GLU A 65 -0.65 -1.57 -11.19
N LEU A 66 -1.10 -0.84 -10.18
CA LEU A 66 -2.44 -0.27 -10.09
C LEU A 66 -2.36 1.26 -10.10
N LYS A 67 -3.36 1.86 -10.74
CA LYS A 67 -3.51 3.32 -10.83
C LYS A 67 -4.82 3.75 -10.20
N ILE A 68 -4.76 4.75 -9.33
CA ILE A 68 -5.94 5.46 -8.79
C ILE A 68 -5.69 6.96 -8.99
N GLY A 69 -6.60 7.62 -9.71
CA GLY A 69 -6.41 9.02 -10.10
C GLY A 69 -5.12 9.22 -10.90
N SER A 70 -4.22 10.05 -10.39
CA SER A 70 -2.88 10.30 -10.99
C SER A 70 -1.75 9.46 -10.39
N SER A 71 -2.04 8.68 -9.34
CA SER A 71 -1.02 7.93 -8.60
C SER A 71 -0.93 6.48 -9.04
N ILE A 72 0.30 5.93 -9.05
CA ILE A 72 0.57 4.52 -9.36
C ILE A 72 1.21 3.87 -8.15
N PHE A 73 0.70 2.70 -7.77
CA PHE A 73 1.27 1.84 -6.74
C PHE A 73 1.37 0.39 -7.23
N VAL A 74 2.18 -0.40 -6.54
CA VAL A 74 2.43 -1.79 -6.91
C VAL A 74 1.92 -2.69 -5.80
N VAL A 75 1.23 -3.78 -6.15
CA VAL A 75 0.79 -4.83 -5.22
C VAL A 75 1.55 -6.11 -5.53
N SER A 76 2.05 -6.79 -4.50
CA SER A 76 2.79 -8.06 -4.63
C SER A 76 2.52 -9.01 -3.48
N ASP A 77 2.67 -10.30 -3.73
CA ASP A 77 2.67 -11.31 -2.67
C ASP A 77 4.00 -11.28 -1.89
N LEU A 78 3.89 -11.42 -0.57
CA LEU A 78 5.01 -11.80 0.28
C LEU A 78 5.34 -13.27 0.00
N SER A 79 6.41 -13.51 -0.74
CA SER A 79 6.97 -14.84 -0.94
C SER A 79 8.10 -15.10 0.05
N ASP A 80 8.35 -16.37 0.39
CA ASP A 80 9.43 -16.80 1.30
C ASP A 80 10.84 -16.41 0.81
N ASP A 81 10.98 -15.98 -0.45
CA ASP A 81 12.23 -15.45 -1.04
C ASP A 81 12.44 -13.94 -0.76
N SER A 82 11.56 -13.28 0.00
CA SER A 82 11.66 -11.84 0.30
C SER A 82 12.55 -11.54 1.52
N PRO A 83 13.51 -10.60 1.44
CA PRO A 83 14.44 -10.28 2.54
C PRO A 83 13.73 -9.75 3.80
N CYS A 84 12.50 -9.24 3.66
CA CYS A 84 11.67 -8.78 4.78
C CYS A 84 11.33 -9.90 5.78
N VAL A 85 11.20 -11.15 5.32
CA VAL A 85 10.93 -12.31 6.20
C VAL A 85 12.18 -12.68 7.01
N PHE A 86 13.37 -12.41 6.47
CA PHE A 86 14.65 -12.75 7.09
C PHE A 86 14.91 -11.95 8.37
N LEU A 87 14.58 -10.65 8.38
CA LEU A 87 14.74 -9.80 9.55
C LEU A 87 13.75 -10.16 10.68
N ILE A 88 12.51 -10.51 10.33
CA ILE A 88 11.48 -10.92 11.31
C ILE A 88 11.83 -12.29 11.91
N THR A 89 12.32 -13.23 11.10
CA THR A 89 12.71 -14.57 11.57
C THR A 89 13.94 -14.50 12.48
N CYS A 90 14.94 -13.67 12.15
CA CYS A 90 16.09 -13.42 13.04
C CYS A 90 15.68 -12.82 14.38
N PHE A 91 14.72 -11.88 14.41
CA PHE A 91 14.24 -11.28 15.65
C PHE A 91 13.49 -12.28 16.54
N LEU A 92 12.66 -13.15 15.95
CA LEU A 92 11.96 -14.22 16.67
C LEU A 92 12.89 -15.33 17.16
N LEU A 93 13.93 -15.68 16.40
CA LEU A 93 14.97 -16.62 16.84
C LEU A 93 15.83 -16.05 17.97
N PHE A 94 16.06 -14.74 18.00
CA PHE A 94 16.79 -14.09 19.09
C PHE A 94 15.98 -14.10 20.41
N LEU A 95 14.65 -13.89 20.35
CA LEU A 95 13.78 -14.02 21.52
C LEU A 95 13.66 -15.47 22.03
N ARG A 96 13.79 -16.47 21.15
CA ARG A 96 13.78 -17.89 21.52
C ARG A 96 14.95 -18.33 22.41
N ARG A 97 16.04 -17.55 22.47
CA ARG A 97 17.20 -17.92 23.29
C ARG A 97 17.02 -17.59 24.78
N SER A 98 16.01 -16.81 25.16
CA SER A 98 15.76 -16.45 26.57
C SER A 98 14.65 -17.25 27.27
N VAL A 99 13.81 -17.99 26.55
CA VAL A 99 12.70 -18.76 27.17
C VAL A 99 12.78 -20.22 26.74
N GLY A 100 13.17 -21.09 27.67
CA GLY A 100 13.34 -22.51 27.45
C GLY A 100 12.07 -23.21 26.94
N VAL A 101 12.30 -24.16 26.03
CA VAL A 101 11.44 -25.25 25.54
C VAL A 101 9.95 -25.12 25.89
N MET A 102 9.21 -24.42 25.03
CA MET A 102 7.78 -24.65 24.86
C MET A 102 7.62 -25.45 23.57
N ASN A 103 6.96 -26.61 23.63
CA ASN A 103 6.53 -27.34 22.44
C ASN A 103 5.57 -26.44 21.64
N VAL A 104 6.11 -25.76 20.62
CA VAL A 104 5.31 -24.94 19.72
C VAL A 104 4.65 -25.89 18.72
N THR A 105 3.44 -26.34 19.04
CA THR A 105 2.44 -26.64 18.02
C THR A 105 2.47 -25.46 17.06
N LEU A 106 2.70 -25.75 15.78
CA LEU A 106 2.93 -24.77 14.70
C LEU A 106 1.71 -23.84 14.62
N PHE A 107 1.71 -22.79 15.45
CA PHE A 107 0.77 -21.69 15.32
C PHE A 107 1.20 -21.05 14.01
N ARG A 108 0.48 -21.38 12.94
CA ARG A 108 0.42 -20.57 11.72
C ARG A 108 -0.11 -19.21 12.17
N SER A 109 0.76 -18.41 12.79
CA SER A 109 0.52 -17.00 13.01
C SER A 109 0.48 -16.42 11.60
N SER A 110 -0.72 -16.15 11.11
CA SER A 110 -0.93 -15.35 9.90
C SER A 110 -0.05 -14.12 10.07
N VAL A 111 1.01 -14.06 9.26
CA VAL A 111 1.94 -12.93 9.26
C VAL A 111 1.16 -11.82 8.60
N LYS A 112 0.33 -11.12 9.39
CA LYS A 112 -0.23 -9.84 8.99
C LYS A 112 0.99 -8.98 8.65
N SER A 113 1.02 -8.46 7.43
CA SER A 113 2.07 -7.54 7.00
C SER A 113 2.26 -6.50 8.10
N ALA A 114 3.44 -6.49 8.73
CA ALA A 114 3.72 -5.62 9.88
C ALA A 114 3.87 -4.14 9.47
N VAL A 115 3.78 -3.86 8.17
CA VAL A 115 3.90 -2.52 7.59
C VAL A 115 2.53 -2.09 7.06
N SER A 116 1.76 -1.41 7.91
CA SER A 116 0.55 -0.69 7.48
C SER A 116 0.97 0.60 6.79
N GLY A 117 0.70 0.74 5.50
CA GLY A 117 0.82 2.04 4.80
C GLY A 117 -0.33 2.97 5.18
N VAL A 118 -0.10 4.28 5.10
CA VAL A 118 -1.16 5.30 5.14
C VAL A 118 -1.18 6.01 3.79
N PHE A 119 -2.34 6.03 3.15
CA PHE A 119 -2.56 6.65 1.84
C PHE A 119 -3.62 7.74 1.96
N CYS A 120 -3.53 8.77 1.13
CA CYS A 120 -4.53 9.82 1.04
C CYS A 120 -5.09 9.84 -0.39
N LEU A 121 -6.40 9.75 -0.51
CA LEU A 121 -7.15 9.90 -1.76
C LEU A 121 -8.01 11.16 -1.65
N GLU A 122 -8.03 11.94 -2.72
CA GLU A 122 -8.84 13.15 -2.80
C GLU A 122 -10.02 12.94 -3.76
N THR A 123 -11.23 13.26 -3.29
CA THR A 123 -12.47 13.19 -4.08
C THR A 123 -13.53 14.10 -3.51
N GLU A 124 -14.35 14.70 -4.37
CA GLU A 124 -15.52 15.47 -3.95
C GLU A 124 -16.62 14.58 -3.34
N ALA A 125 -16.64 13.29 -3.69
CA ALA A 125 -17.65 12.33 -3.27
C ALA A 125 -17.15 11.43 -2.13
N VAL A 126 -16.76 12.04 -1.00
CA VAL A 126 -16.12 11.36 0.15
C VAL A 126 -16.95 10.19 0.67
N GLU A 127 -18.24 10.39 0.95
CA GLU A 127 -19.12 9.37 1.50
C GLU A 127 -19.39 8.23 0.53
N ALA A 128 -19.54 8.54 -0.75
CA ALA A 128 -19.71 7.52 -1.77
C ALA A 128 -18.45 6.64 -1.89
N ALA A 129 -17.26 7.25 -1.83
CA ALA A 129 -16.00 6.53 -1.83
C ALA A 129 -15.82 5.66 -0.58
N ILE A 130 -16.20 6.14 0.60
CA ILE A 130 -16.20 5.34 1.85
C ILE A 130 -17.18 4.17 1.72
N ALA A 131 -18.42 4.42 1.28
CA ALA A 131 -19.43 3.39 1.12
C ALA A 131 -19.01 2.32 0.11
N GLN A 132 -18.37 2.72 -1.00
CA GLN A 132 -17.83 1.81 -2.00
C GLN A 132 -16.69 0.96 -1.43
N ALA A 133 -15.75 1.56 -0.70
CA ALA A 133 -14.66 0.83 -0.05
C ALA A 133 -15.19 -0.18 0.98
N VAL A 134 -16.17 0.22 1.80
CA VAL A 134 -16.83 -0.66 2.77
C VAL A 134 -17.59 -1.78 2.07
N GLY A 135 -18.30 -1.50 0.98
CA GLY A 135 -18.97 -2.50 0.16
C GLY A 135 -18.02 -3.54 -0.45
N ALA A 136 -16.77 -3.16 -0.68
CA ALA A 136 -15.70 -4.07 -1.14
C ALA A 136 -15.00 -4.83 -0.01
N GLY A 137 -15.33 -4.57 1.26
CA GLY A 137 -14.78 -5.25 2.43
C GLY A 137 -13.78 -4.44 3.26
N ALA A 138 -13.63 -3.14 3.00
CA ALA A 138 -12.93 -2.26 3.93
C ALA A 138 -13.76 -2.03 5.21
N VAL A 139 -13.09 -1.64 6.28
CA VAL A 139 -13.74 -1.25 7.54
C VAL A 139 -13.60 0.25 7.71
N SER A 140 -14.71 0.98 7.85
CA SER A 140 -14.66 2.41 8.21
C SER A 140 -14.24 2.57 9.67
N ASP A 141 -13.35 3.51 9.93
CA ASP A 141 -13.16 4.03 11.28
C ASP A 141 -14.21 5.13 11.50
N ASP A 142 -15.00 5.03 12.56
CA ASP A 142 -16.21 5.84 12.82
C ASP A 142 -15.97 7.36 13.04
N GLU A 143 -14.75 7.85 12.84
CA GLU A 143 -14.37 9.26 12.98
C GLU A 143 -14.29 9.92 11.59
N VAL A 144 -15.45 10.24 11.01
CA VAL A 144 -15.51 11.27 9.97
C VAL A 144 -15.38 12.62 10.68
N VAL A 145 -14.17 13.20 10.65
CA VAL A 145 -13.92 14.49 11.30
C VAL A 145 -14.32 15.60 10.33
N GLU A 146 -15.44 16.25 10.63
CA GLU A 146 -15.80 17.55 10.06
C GLU A 146 -15.04 18.63 10.83
N GLY A 147 -13.95 19.15 10.28
CA GLY A 147 -13.22 20.23 10.92
C GLY A 147 -11.83 20.45 10.34
N GLU A 148 -11.27 21.64 10.63
CA GLU A 148 -10.02 22.24 10.17
C GLU A 148 -8.73 21.43 10.47
N GLY A 149 -8.85 20.14 10.82
CA GLY A 149 -7.78 19.30 11.40
C GLY A 149 -7.41 18.01 10.65
N ALA A 150 -8.05 17.66 9.54
CA ALA A 150 -7.51 16.63 8.64
C ALA A 150 -6.59 17.28 7.58
N CYS A 151 -5.63 16.54 7.04
CA CYS A 151 -4.56 16.93 6.10
C CYS A 151 -4.89 18.03 5.05
N CYS A 152 -6.16 18.25 4.71
CA CYS A 152 -6.64 19.16 3.67
C CYS A 152 -7.81 20.09 4.09
N GLY A 153 -8.07 20.34 5.39
CA GLY A 153 -9.00 21.38 5.85
C GLY A 153 -10.49 21.22 5.46
N GLY A 154 -10.89 20.03 4.99
CA GLY A 154 -12.26 19.69 4.57
C GLY A 154 -12.75 18.35 5.14
N ARG A 155 -13.89 17.85 4.64
CA ARG A 155 -14.49 16.58 5.04
C ARG A 155 -13.52 15.44 4.78
N ALA A 156 -13.24 14.63 5.80
CA ALA A 156 -12.36 13.47 5.69
C ALA A 156 -12.94 12.26 6.40
N GLY A 157 -12.87 11.10 5.75
CA GLY A 157 -13.13 9.82 6.38
C GLY A 157 -11.93 8.88 6.26
N LYS A 158 -11.92 7.85 7.09
CA LYS A 158 -10.82 6.89 7.17
C LYS A 158 -11.38 5.48 7.03
N VAL A 159 -10.77 4.68 6.16
CA VAL A 159 -11.08 3.26 6.02
C VAL A 159 -9.81 2.43 6.13
N LYS A 160 -9.93 1.22 6.70
CA LYS A 160 -8.88 0.23 6.77
C LYS A 160 -9.17 -0.90 5.80
N ASP A 161 -8.21 -1.21 4.93
CA ASP A 161 -8.35 -2.30 3.98
C ASP A 161 -8.05 -3.69 4.62
N PRO A 162 -8.47 -4.80 3.98
CA PRO A 162 -8.22 -6.16 4.47
C PRO A 162 -6.73 -6.52 4.63
N TYR A 163 -5.83 -5.76 4.01
CA TYR A 163 -4.38 -5.98 4.01
C TYR A 163 -3.67 -5.16 5.09
N GLY A 164 -4.43 -4.36 5.86
CA GLY A 164 -3.97 -3.62 7.00
C GLY A 164 -3.59 -2.17 6.71
N ASN A 165 -3.71 -1.69 5.47
CA ASN A 165 -3.42 -0.29 5.14
C ASN A 165 -4.58 0.62 5.52
N VAL A 166 -4.23 1.85 5.85
CA VAL A 166 -5.18 2.93 6.17
C VAL A 166 -5.29 3.86 4.97
N TRP A 167 -6.53 4.14 4.56
CA TRP A 167 -6.85 5.04 3.48
C TRP A 167 -7.65 6.22 4.04
N LEU A 168 -7.07 7.41 3.95
CA LEU A 168 -7.74 8.68 4.20
C LEU A 168 -8.42 9.10 2.90
N ILE A 169 -9.70 9.46 2.98
CA ILE A 169 -10.49 9.95 1.85
C ILE A 169 -10.92 11.36 2.19
N CYS A 170 -10.36 12.34 1.49
CA CYS A 170 -10.54 13.76 1.77
C CYS A 170 -11.21 14.47 0.59
N SER A 171 -12.00 15.51 0.87
CA SER A 171 -12.29 16.50 -0.16
C SER A 171 -11.01 17.29 -0.49
N PRO A 172 -10.75 17.65 -1.75
CA PRO A 172 -9.65 18.55 -2.07
C PRO A 172 -9.83 19.87 -1.34
N ALA A 173 -8.72 20.48 -0.89
CA ALA A 173 -8.78 21.79 -0.27
C ALA A 173 -9.35 22.80 -1.29
N ASN A 174 -10.41 23.51 -0.90
CA ASN A 174 -10.91 24.64 -1.68
C ASN A 174 -9.76 25.61 -1.94
N LYS A 175 -9.46 25.91 -3.21
CA LYS A 175 -8.62 27.06 -3.53
C LYS A 175 -9.30 28.30 -2.92
N CYS A 176 -8.74 28.83 -1.83
CA CYS A 176 -9.09 30.18 -1.38
C CYS A 176 -8.99 31.11 -2.59
N GLY A 177 -10.11 31.79 -2.88
CA GLY A 177 -10.29 32.57 -4.10
C GLY A 177 -9.16 33.59 -4.30
N GLY A 178 -8.33 33.35 -5.31
CA GLY A 178 -7.51 34.38 -5.93
C GLY A 178 -8.41 35.26 -6.80
N GLY A 179 -9.15 36.17 -6.18
CA GLY A 179 -9.65 37.33 -6.89
C GLY A 179 -8.46 38.22 -7.23
N VAL A 180 -8.09 38.29 -8.50
CA VAL A 180 -7.54 39.52 -9.08
C VAL A 180 -8.25 39.72 -10.41
N ALA A 181 -9.23 40.60 -10.38
CA ALA A 181 -9.57 41.38 -11.55
C ALA A 181 -8.36 42.27 -11.87
N ALA A 182 -7.85 42.17 -13.10
CA ALA A 182 -7.16 43.22 -13.84
C ALA A 182 -7.37 42.94 -15.33
#